data_AF-A0A496AJM0-F1
#
_entry.id   AF-A0A496AJM0-F1
#
_cell.length_a   1.000
_cell.length_b   1.000
_cell.length_c   1.000
_cell.angle_alpha   90.00
_cell.angle_beta   90.00
_cell.angle_gamma   90.00
#
_symmetry.space_group_name_H-M   'P 1'
#
loop_
_entity.id
_entity.type
_entity.pdbx_description
1 polymer ?
#
loop_
_entity_poly.entity_id
_entity_poly.type
_entity_poly.pdbx_seq_one_letter_code
_entity_poly.pdbx_strand_id
1 'polypeptide(L)'
;MEEIRELTTLLESGIEEYEEQQKILQSERLKYIRLSMTDGFGKEEGDSKDSWLLHLKQLEDSLEVRVRALKRAVVELAESFKKVETEQ
;
A
#
# COMPACT_ATOMS: atom_id res chain seq x y z
N MET A 1 20.85 -19.75 -2.82
CA MET A 1 20.43 -19.66 -1.39
C MET A 1 20.50 -18.23 -0.89
N GLU A 2 21.60 -17.50 -1.12
CA GLU A 2 21.75 -16.08 -0.72
C GLU A 2 20.70 -15.16 -1.37
N GLU A 3 20.50 -15.26 -2.69
CA GLU A 3 19.51 -14.45 -3.43
C GLU A 3 18.07 -14.65 -2.93
N ILE A 4 17.75 -15.87 -2.50
CA ILE A 4 16.44 -16.20 -1.91
C ILE A 4 16.27 -15.48 -0.58
N ARG A 5 17.32 -15.45 0.25
CA ARG A 5 17.31 -14.74 1.54
C ARG A 5 17.18 -13.23 1.36
N GLU A 6 17.95 -12.64 0.45
CA GLU A 6 17.88 -11.20 0.19
C GLU A 6 16.48 -10.78 -0.29
N LEU A 7 15.87 -11.58 -1.17
CA LEU A 7 14.51 -11.33 -1.65
C LEU A 7 13.44 -11.55 -0.58
N THR A 8 13.58 -12.56 0.27
CA THR A 8 12.68 -12.75 1.42
C THR A 8 12.72 -11.53 2.34
N THR A 9 13.91 -11.03 2.69
CA THR A 9 14.06 -9.81 3.50
C THR A 9 13.42 -8.59 2.83
N LEU A 10 13.58 -8.44 1.51
CA LEU A 10 12.96 -7.35 0.76
C LEU A 10 11.42 -7.45 0.77
N LEU A 11 10.88 -8.65 0.59
CA LEU A 11 9.44 -8.90 0.64
C LEU A 11 8.86 -8.66 2.03
N GLU A 12 9.55 -9.11 3.08
CA GLU A 12 9.18 -8.86 4.48
C GLU A 12 9.11 -7.37 4.77
N SER A 13 10.15 -6.61 4.41
CA SER A 13 10.17 -5.15 4.56
C SER A 13 9.04 -4.48 3.77
N GLY A 14 8.78 -4.92 2.54
CA GLY A 14 7.69 -4.37 1.73
C GLY A 14 6.29 -4.71 2.28
N ILE A 15 6.12 -5.86 2.93
CA ILE A 15 4.89 -6.24 3.64
C ILE A 15 4.70 -5.36 4.88
N GLU A 16 5.75 -5.15 5.68
CA GLU A 16 5.70 -4.29 6.87
C GLU A 16 5.30 -2.84 6.49
N GLU A 17 5.92 -2.28 5.45
CA GLU A 17 5.54 -0.97 4.92
C GLU A 17 4.08 -0.93 4.45
N TYR A 18 3.62 -1.98 3.77
CA TYR A 18 2.23 -2.07 3.32
C TYR A 18 1.26 -2.08 4.51
N GLU A 19 1.56 -2.86 5.55
CA GLU A 19 0.74 -2.93 6.76
C GLU A 19 0.69 -1.60 7.52
N GLU A 20 1.81 -0.88 7.59
CA GLU A 20 1.87 0.45 8.19
C GLU A 20 0.98 1.44 7.42
N GLN A 21 1.11 1.48 6.10
CA GLN A 21 0.28 2.35 5.26
C GLN A 21 -1.21 1.96 5.33
N GLN A 22 -1.53 0.68 5.50
CA GLN A 22 -2.89 0.22 5.69
C GLN A 22 -3.47 0.76 7.02
N LYS A 23 -2.69 0.77 8.10
CA LYS A 23 -3.11 1.35 9.39
C LYS A 23 -3.35 2.85 9.27
N ILE A 24 -2.48 3.57 8.53
CA ILE A 24 -2.66 5.00 8.25
C ILE A 24 -3.98 5.25 7.51
N LEU A 25 -4.25 4.53 6.42
CA LEU A 25 -5.50 4.67 5.68
C LEU A 25 -6.74 4.42 6.56
N GLN A 26 -6.71 3.40 7.42
CA GLN A 26 -7.82 3.12 8.33
C GLN A 26 -8.02 4.24 9.36
N SER A 27 -6.92 4.78 9.90
CA SER A 27 -6.96 5.93 10.81
C SER A 27 -7.57 7.17 10.14
N GLU A 28 -7.12 7.50 8.92
CA GLU A 28 -7.64 8.65 8.18
C GLU A 28 -9.11 8.47 7.77
N ARG A 29 -9.53 7.25 7.39
CA ARG A 29 -10.95 6.94 7.14
C ARG A 29 -11.81 7.15 8.39
N LEU A 30 -11.36 6.70 9.55
CA LEU A 30 -12.07 6.92 10.81
C LEU A 30 -12.16 8.41 11.16
N LYS A 31 -11.08 9.17 10.93
CA LYS A 31 -11.06 10.63 11.11
C LYS A 31 -12.05 11.31 10.17
N TYR A 32 -12.06 10.96 8.89
CA TYR A 32 -13.03 11.46 7.92
C TYR A 32 -14.48 11.17 8.36
N ILE A 33 -14.79 9.94 8.79
CA ILE A 33 -16.13 9.58 9.28
C ILE A 33 -16.51 10.49 10.45
N ARG A 34 -15.63 10.62 11.45
CA ARG A 34 -15.87 11.47 12.62
C ARG A 34 -16.13 12.92 12.23
N LEU A 35 -15.31 13.48 11.33
CA LEU A 35 -15.46 14.84 10.84
C LEU A 35 -16.79 14.99 10.08
N SER A 36 -17.14 14.04 9.22
CA SER A 36 -18.37 14.06 8.42
C SER A 36 -19.66 14.05 9.24
N MET A 37 -19.60 13.66 10.51
CA MET A 37 -20.73 13.70 11.44
C MET A 37 -20.90 15.06 12.13
N THR A 38 -19.95 15.99 11.96
CA THR A 38 -20.00 17.33 12.54
C THR A 38 -20.55 18.35 11.55
N ASP A 39 -21.44 19.24 12.01
CA ASP A 39 -22.14 20.22 11.15
C ASP A 39 -21.22 21.25 10.48
N GLY A 40 -19.95 21.33 10.89
CA GLY A 40 -18.94 22.24 10.35
C GLY A 40 -18.07 21.65 9.24
N PHE A 41 -18.11 20.34 9.01
CA PHE A 41 -17.17 19.70 8.09
C PHE A 41 -17.42 20.10 6.63
N GLY A 42 -16.33 20.44 5.93
CA GLY A 42 -16.37 20.87 4.54
C GLY A 42 -16.82 22.32 4.32
N LYS A 43 -16.96 23.12 5.38
CA LYS A 43 -17.34 24.55 5.29
C LYS A 43 -16.17 25.53 5.32
N GLU A 44 -14.96 25.07 5.67
CA GLU A 44 -13.74 25.90 5.69
C GLU A 44 -12.86 25.65 4.44
N GLU A 45 -12.18 26.70 3.98
CA GLU A 45 -11.21 26.63 2.88
C GLU A 45 -10.02 25.74 3.30
N GLY A 46 -9.77 24.66 2.55
CA GLY A 46 -8.69 23.70 2.83
C GLY A 46 -9.14 22.40 3.50
N ASP A 47 -10.36 22.34 4.06
CA ASP A 47 -10.91 21.15 4.74
C ASP A 47 -12.19 20.64 4.05
N SER A 48 -12.28 20.87 2.72
CA SER A 48 -13.43 20.46 1.93
C SER A 48 -13.57 18.93 1.91
N LYS A 49 -14.82 18.45 1.86
CA LYS A 49 -15.13 17.03 1.75
C LYS A 49 -14.41 16.38 0.55
N ASP A 50 -14.31 17.10 -0.55
CA ASP A 50 -13.64 16.62 -1.77
C ASP A 50 -12.13 16.50 -1.59
N SER A 51 -11.50 17.43 -0.87
CA SER A 51 -10.07 17.35 -0.52
C SER A 51 -9.78 16.11 0.33
N TRP A 52 -10.64 15.83 1.30
CA TRP A 52 -10.55 14.63 2.13
C TRP A 52 -10.73 13.33 1.33
N LEU A 53 -11.73 13.27 0.46
CA LEU A 53 -11.95 12.10 -0.40
C LEU A 53 -10.78 11.88 -1.35
N LEU A 54 -10.21 12.96 -1.90
CA LEU A 54 -9.00 12.87 -2.74
C LEU A 54 -7.81 12.34 -1.94
N HIS A 55 -7.60 12.83 -0.72
CA HIS A 55 -6.52 12.35 0.15
C HIS A 55 -6.66 10.85 0.46
N LEU A 56 -7.87 10.40 0.84
CA LEU A 56 -8.14 8.98 1.07
C LEU A 56 -7.90 8.14 -0.19
N LYS A 57 -8.32 8.65 -1.35
CA LYS A 57 -8.09 7.97 -2.63
C LYS A 57 -6.60 7.84 -2.96
N GLN A 58 -5.80 8.87 -2.70
CA GLN A 58 -4.34 8.81 -2.90
C GLN A 58 -3.68 7.76 -2.00
N LEU A 59 -4.12 7.64 -0.75
CA LEU A 59 -3.64 6.60 0.16
C LEU A 59 -4.02 5.19 -0.34
N GLU A 60 -5.25 5.00 -0.81
CA GLU A 60 -5.71 3.75 -1.42
C GLU A 60 -4.90 3.38 -2.66
N ASP A 61 -4.69 4.33 -3.56
CA ASP A 61 -3.93 4.11 -4.80
C ASP A 61 -2.47 3.76 -4.52
N SER A 62 -1.87 4.40 -3.50
CA SER A 62 -0.52 4.09 -3.03
C SER A 62 -0.42 2.63 -2.54
N LEU A 63 -1.38 2.17 -1.74
CA LEU A 63 -1.45 0.78 -1.29
C LEU A 63 -1.60 -0.21 -2.46
N GLU A 64 -2.41 0.15 -3.46
CA GLU A 64 -2.60 -0.69 -4.63
C GLU A 64 -1.29 -0.86 -5.42
N VAL A 65 -0.54 0.22 -5.61
CA VAL A 65 0.78 0.17 -6.27
C VAL A 65 1.73 -0.75 -5.49
N ARG A 66 1.77 -0.63 -4.17
CA ARG A 66 2.63 -1.48 -3.30
C ARG A 66 2.28 -2.96 -3.42
N VAL A 67 1.00 -3.31 -3.36
CA VAL A 67 0.55 -4.71 -3.54
C VAL A 67 0.92 -5.24 -4.92
N ARG A 68 0.73 -4.44 -5.97
CA ARG A 68 1.12 -4.84 -7.34
C ARG A 68 2.62 -5.07 -7.44
N ALA A 69 3.43 -4.22 -6.82
CA ALA A 69 4.89 -4.38 -6.78
C ALA A 69 5.31 -5.67 -6.06
N LEU A 70 4.76 -5.93 -4.87
CA LEU A 70 5.02 -7.17 -4.12
C LEU A 70 4.63 -8.42 -4.92
N LYS A 71 3.42 -8.43 -5.52
CA LYS A 71 2.97 -9.53 -6.37
C LYS A 71 3.89 -9.75 -7.57
N ARG A 72 4.35 -8.67 -8.20
CA ARG A 72 5.27 -8.74 -9.34
C ARG A 72 6.62 -9.33 -8.91
N ALA A 73 7.19 -8.88 -7.80
CA ALA A 73 8.45 -9.40 -7.28
C ALA A 73 8.38 -10.91 -7.02
N VAL A 74 7.27 -11.42 -6.46
CA VAL A 74 7.05 -12.86 -6.26
C VAL A 74 6.99 -13.62 -7.59
N VAL A 75 6.30 -13.10 -8.59
CA VAL A 75 6.20 -13.74 -9.92
C VAL A 75 7.54 -13.76 -10.62
N GLU A 76 8.26 -12.64 -10.67
CA GLU A 76 9.59 -12.53 -11.28
C GLU A 76 10.59 -13.50 -10.64
N LEU A 77 10.52 -13.68 -9.32
CA LEU A 77 11.32 -14.66 -8.60
C LEU A 77 10.94 -16.11 -8.96
N ALA A 78 9.66 -16.43 -9.01
CA ALA A 78 9.22 -17.77 -9.41
C ALA A 78 9.68 -18.10 -10.85
N GLU A 79 9.71 -17.12 -11.75
CA GLU A 79 10.21 -17.27 -13.11
C GLU A 79 11.74 -17.44 -13.17
N SER A 80 12.50 -16.73 -12.31
CA SER A 80 13.95 -16.87 -12.27
C SER A 80 14.37 -18.29 -11.86
N PHE A 81 13.70 -18.89 -10.87
CA PHE A 81 13.96 -20.27 -10.47
C PHE A 81 13.66 -21.28 -11.58
N LYS A 82 12.55 -21.10 -12.31
CA LYS A 82 12.21 -21.99 -13.43
C LYS A 82 13.26 -21.97 -14.53
N LYS A 83 13.82 -20.79 -14.85
CA LYS A 83 14.89 -20.67 -15.86
C LYS A 83 16.14 -21.44 -15.46
N VAL A 84 16.54 -21.34 -14.20
CA VAL A 84 17.71 -22.06 -13.65
C VAL A 84 17.54 -23.58 -13.74
N GLU A 85 16.33 -24.12 -13.54
CA GLU A 85 16.07 -25.56 -13.70
C GLU A 85 16.11 -26.06 -15.15
N THR A 86 15.78 -25.21 -16.14
CA THR A 86 15.84 -25.57 -17.57
C THR A 86 17.24 -25.48 -18.19
N GLU A 87 18.17 -24.77 -17.56
CA GLU A 87 19.55 -24.59 -18.04
C GLU A 87 20.55 -25.57 -17.38
N GLN A 88 20.06 -26.44 -16.49
CA GLN A 88 20.81 -27.55 -15.85
C GLN A 88 20.45 -28.89 -16.50
#